data_AF-A0A2D5WIH7-F1
#
_entry.id   AF-A0A2D5WIH7-F1
#
_cell.length_a   1.000
_cell.length_b   1.000
_cell.length_c   1.000
_cell.angle_alpha   90.00
_cell.angle_beta   90.00
_cell.angle_gamma   90.00
#
_symmetry.space_group_name_H-M   'P 1'
#
loop_
_entity.id
_entity.type
_entity.pdbx_description
1 polymer ?
#
loop_
_entity_poly.entity_id
_entity_poly.type
_entity_poly.pdbx_seq_one_letter_code
_entity_poly.pdbx_strand_id
1 'polypeptide(L)' 'MRILVAITGASGMIYAQRLLDRLAASGHGTDVVLSAYAKTVIQQELPDGLRLAKGVESHGLKSMNA' A
#
# COMPACT_ATOMS: atom_id res chain seq x y z
N MET A 1 -1.88 -16.07 -7.40
CA MET A 1 -0.78 -15.15 -7.79
C MET A 1 -0.45 -14.25 -6.61
N ARG A 2 0.78 -13.74 -6.59
CA ARG A 2 1.24 -12.75 -5.62
C ARG A 2 1.55 -11.44 -6.34
N ILE A 3 1.08 -10.32 -5.81
CA ILE A 3 1.20 -8.99 -6.43
C ILE A 3 1.91 -8.08 -5.43
N LEU A 4 3.00 -7.45 -5.90
CA LEU A 4 3.69 -6.39 -5.16
C LEU A 4 3.18 -5.04 -5.66
N VAL A 5 2.66 -4.22 -4.74
CA VAL A 5 2.20 -2.85 -5.01
C VAL A 5 3.22 -1.87 -4.43
N ALA A 6 3.91 -1.14 -5.29
CA ALA A 6 4.80 -0.06 -4.90
C ALA A 6 4.06 1.28 -4.94
N ILE A 7 3.89 1.92 -3.78
CA ILE A 7 3.23 3.22 -3.65
C ILE A 7 4.31 4.29 -3.52
N THR A 8 4.29 5.25 -4.45
CA THR A 8 5.20 6.40 -4.51
C THR A 8 4.54 7.66 -3.96
N GLY A 9 5.29 8.74 -3.75
CA GLY A 9 4.77 10.02 -3.25
C GLY A 9 4.10 10.89 -4.31
N ALA A 10 3.30 10.29 -5.20
CA ALA A 10 2.42 11.02 -6.09
C ALA A 10 1.07 11.25 -5.41
N SER A 11 0.41 12.37 -5.71
CA SER A 11 -0.96 12.62 -5.24
C SER A 11 -1.93 11.55 -5.75
N GLY A 12 -3.01 11.31 -5.01
CA GLY A 12 -4.05 10.33 -5.36
C GLY A 12 -4.02 9.06 -4.49
N MET A 13 -3.71 9.18 -3.21
CA MET A 13 -3.63 8.05 -2.26
C MET A 13 -4.97 7.29 -2.12
N ILE A 14 -6.09 7.93 -2.46
CA ILE A 14 -7.40 7.26 -2.55
C ILE A 14 -7.42 6.11 -3.58
N TYR A 15 -6.65 6.23 -4.67
CA TYR A 15 -6.55 5.15 -5.67
C TYR A 15 -5.75 3.97 -5.13
N ALA A 16 -4.67 4.24 -4.39
CA ALA A 16 -3.90 3.20 -3.72
C ALA A 16 -4.77 2.46 -2.69
N GLN A 17 -5.52 3.19 -1.85
CA GLN A 17 -6.48 2.58 -0.92
C GLN A 17 -7.48 1.69 -1.66
N ARG A 18 -8.10 2.21 -2.72
CA ARG A 18 -9.13 1.49 -3.46
C ARG A 18 -8.58 0.23 -4.15
N LEU A 19 -7.35 0.30 -4.66
CA LEU A 19 -6.67 -0.83 -5.26
C LEU A 19 -6.42 -1.93 -4.22
N LEU A 20 -5.88 -1.57 -3.05
CA LEU A 20 -5.60 -2.53 -1.98
C LEU A 20 -6.88 -3.20 -1.46
N ASP A 21 -7.97 -2.45 -1.31
CA ASP A 21 -9.27 -3.00 -0.93
C ASP A 21 -9.78 -4.05 -1.95
N ARG A 22 -9.54 -3.81 -3.25
CA ARG A 22 -9.93 -4.73 -4.32
C ARG A 22 -9.03 -5.96 -4.38
N LEU A 23 -7.73 -5.78 -4.21
CA LEU A 23 -6.78 -6.89 -4.20
C LEU A 23 -7.01 -7.81 -2.99
N ALA A 24 -7.27 -7.27 -1.82
CA ALA A 24 -7.61 -8.05 -0.63
C ALA A 24 -8.87 -8.92 -0.83
N ALA A 25 -9.87 -8.41 -1.55
CA ALA A 25 -11.09 -9.15 -1.88
C ALA A 25 -10.92 -10.15 -3.04
N SER A 26 -9.82 -10.08 -3.80
CA SER A 26 -9.61 -10.90 -5.02
C SER A 26 -9.02 -12.29 -4.77
N GLY A 27 -8.58 -12.58 -3.53
CA GLY A 27 -7.90 -13.83 -3.20
C GLY A 27 -6.42 -13.90 -3.67
N HIS A 28 -5.87 -12.80 -4.19
CA HIS A 28 -4.44 -12.68 -4.46
C HIS A 28 -3.66 -12.35 -3.19
N GLY A 29 -2.48 -12.95 -3.02
CA GLY A 29 -1.53 -12.49 -2.01
C GLY A 29 -1.00 -11.11 -2.39
N THR A 30 -1.05 -10.15 -1.48
CA THR A 30 -0.70 -8.76 -1.78
C THR A 30 0.39 -8.27 -0.84
N ASP A 31 1.48 -7.78 -1.41
CA ASP A 31 2.60 -7.18 -0.71
C ASP A 31 2.64 -5.69 -1.06
N VAL A 32 2.97 -4.83 -0.10
CA VAL A 32 3.04 -3.37 -0.28
C VAL A 32 4.41 -2.86 0.14
N VAL A 33 4.98 -1.99 -0.70
CA VAL A 33 6.17 -1.19 -0.34
C VAL A 33 5.86 0.30 -0.54
N LEU A 34 6.26 1.11 0.44
CA LEU A 34 6.08 2.55 0.41
C LEU A 34 7.42 3.23 0.18
N SER A 35 7.49 4.14 -0.79
CA SER A 35 8.64 5.04 -0.89
C SER A 35 8.71 5.96 0.34
N ALA A 36 9.88 6.56 0.59
CA ALA A 36 10.04 7.47 1.71
C ALA A 36 9.01 8.62 1.67
N TYR A 37 8.80 9.20 0.48
CA TYR A 37 7.88 10.33 0.30
C TYR A 37 6.40 9.92 0.24
N ALA A 38 6.08 8.65 -0.05
CA ALA A 38 4.71 8.16 -0.01
C ALA A 38 4.07 8.34 1.37
N LYS A 39 4.85 8.17 2.44
CA LYS A 39 4.38 8.38 3.83
C LYS A 39 3.89 9.81 4.07
N THR A 40 4.60 10.80 3.52
CA THR A 40 4.22 12.22 3.61
C THR A 40 2.91 12.49 2.89
N VAL A 41 2.76 11.98 1.66
CA VAL A 41 1.53 12.19 0.88
C VAL A 41 0.34 11.44 1.50
N ILE A 42 0.55 10.24 2.04
CA ILE A 42 -0.49 9.51 2.79
C ILE A 42 -1.00 10.36 3.96
N GLN A 43 -0.12 10.96 4.76
CA GLN A 43 -0.54 11.81 5.88
C GLN A 43 -1.31 13.05 5.43
N GLN A 44 -1.01 13.59 4.25
CA GLN A 44 -1.68 14.77 3.71
C GLN A 44 -3.07 14.45 3.14
N GLU A 45 -3.21 13.30 2.46
CA GLU A 45 -4.42 12.97 1.71
C GLU A 45 -5.35 11.97 2.42
N LEU A 46 -4.80 11.20 3.36
CA LEU A 46 -5.53 10.20 4.16
C LEU A 46 -5.20 10.45 5.64
N PRO A 47 -5.98 11.29 6.34
CA PRO A 47 -5.74 11.62 7.76
C PRO A 47 -5.70 10.40 8.68
N ASP A 48 -6.49 9.37 8.37
CA ASP A 48 -6.52 8.08 9.08
C ASP A 48 -5.42 7.11 8.63
N GLY A 49 -4.58 7.53 7.68
CA GLY A 49 -3.56 6.72 7.04
C GLY A 49 -4.10 5.77 5.96
N LEU A 50 -3.17 5.05 5.34
CA LEU A 50 -3.47 3.98 4.39
C LEU A 50 -3.86 2.72 5.16
N ARG A 51 -5.07 2.20 4.93
CA ARG A 51 -5.56 1.00 5.60
C ARG A 51 -5.10 -0.24 4.84
N LEU A 52 -4.45 -1.16 5.54
CA LEU A 52 -4.06 -2.46 5.02
C LEU A 52 -5.07 -3.51 5.51
N ALA A 53 -5.83 -4.08 4.58
CA ALA A 53 -6.78 -5.13 4.88
C ALA A 53 -6.06 -6.45 5.24
N LYS A 54 -6.77 -7.37 5.89
CA LYS A 54 -6.24 -8.69 6.24
C LYS A 54 -5.77 -9.41 4.98
N GLY A 55 -4.52 -9.87 4.97
CA GLY A 55 -3.88 -10.50 3.80
C GLY A 55 -3.08 -9.55 2.91
N VAL A 56 -2.97 -8.27 3.27
CA VAL A 56 -2.01 -7.32 2.71
C VAL A 56 -0.83 -7.17 3.66
N GLU A 57 0.38 -7.52 3.22
CA GLU A 57 1.60 -7.41 4.02
C GLU A 57 2.43 -6.20 3.58
N SER A 58 2.94 -5.44 4.55
CA SER A 58 3.78 -4.26 4.29
C SER A 58 5.24 -4.59 4.52
N HIS A 59 6.09 -4.18 3.58
CA HIS A 59 7.53 -4.45 3.60
C HIS A 59 8.34 -3.16 3.65
N GLY A 60 9.58 -3.27 4.15
CA GLY A 60 10.51 -2.16 4.17
C GLY A 60 10.98 -1.79 2.77
N LEU A 61 11.24 -0.49 2.51
CA LEU A 61 11.69 -0.02 1.19
C LEU A 61 12.98 -0.71 0.69
N LYS A 62 13.81 -1.26 1.60
CA LYS A 62 15.08 -1.93 1.29
C LYS A 62 15.06 -3.44 1.56
N SER A 63 13.92 -4.02 1.94
CA SER A 63 13.82 -5.44 2.29
C SER A 63 12.40 -5.96 2.07
N MET A 64 12.31 -7.08 1.35
CA MET A 64 11.08 -7.90 1.22
C MET A 64 10.97 -8.96 2.33
N ASN A 65 11.91 -8.99 3.26
CA ASN A 65 11.84 -9.81 4.46
C ASN A 65 11.19 -9.00 5.58
N ALA A 66 10.21 -9.60 6.25
CA ALA A 66 9.54 -9.09 7.44
C ALA A 66 10.47 -9.03 8.66
#